data_AF-A0A9N9CY77-F1
#
_entry.id   AF-A0A9N9CY77-F1
#
_cell.length_a   1.000
_cell.length_b   1.000
_cell.length_c   1.000
_cell.angle_alpha   90.00
_cell.angle_beta   90.00
_cell.angle_gamma   90.00
#
_symmetry.space_group_name_H-M   'P 1'
#
loop_
_entity.id
_entity.type
_entity.pdbx_description
1 polymer ?
#
loop_
_entity_poly.entity_id
_entity_poly.type
_entity_poly.pdbx_seq_one_letter_code
_entity_poly.pdbx_strand_id
1 'polypeptide(L)'
;MLAKIFFNLFTGYDDSENNKFVNNVSISKCPFANTPSYRAKRNSTDYHKQNTSSLEYTPCFTSYIFPNANLSLLNAKFKESSSTLPPPSSTRPTPYTYPRDSLNNLFKNSNNSWPPKSSPSTVPYPLSLYIQLCDEIPSRMSSDAYTHVEFMAWMIEYLSKNILHLMTDIMSKIETLQPGDGHYEAMLSCLSVCLLSYRWGPLPNGSSTACVSSLQLPSELTIPFTRLTSRIGLPPCPTLYSTILCNWSESTTLNIDGEDITWPLDTRFTFSMRDDSDIGSTTERGFYLSVIRMESMAKRLYERAATLVELVNGYEETQSKSMSDTTKDSVETKDQKIIEAMIRLRHSATHVFRVFYSMTAKKTQSSHGCPFAAPFAMSVSAWSTHAQTPTGWELSGFKGISGSQALIIPVLDTVLSCVGTSPAYLDAIDSYEHYTTQAMRDFVNSIKNVPISLREYVIKSKSVTLKREYNQLVSSLALFRMGHRAIGRKYLGGGESNVEAEKTAGELVNKLRKDGEGTVDTFSRAMTERILETKKLLVEEMP
;
A
#
# COMPACT_ATOMS: atom_id res chain seq x y z
N MET A 1 16.58 -5.22 22.11
CA MET A 1 16.22 -4.34 23.25
C MET A 1 14.96 -3.52 22.95
N LEU A 2 14.92 -2.69 21.90
CA LEU A 2 13.69 -1.97 21.50
C LEU A 2 12.49 -2.89 21.21
N ALA A 3 12.66 -3.99 20.47
CA ALA A 3 11.57 -4.98 20.26
C ALA A 3 11.03 -5.62 21.56
N LYS A 4 11.89 -5.74 22.60
CA LYS A 4 11.52 -6.26 23.93
C LYS A 4 10.77 -5.20 24.75
N ILE A 5 11.15 -3.92 24.61
CA ILE A 5 10.44 -2.77 25.19
C ILE A 5 9.06 -2.61 24.54
N PHE A 6 8.95 -2.80 23.22
CA PHE A 6 7.66 -2.82 22.52
C PHE A 6 6.79 -3.99 22.97
N PHE A 7 7.33 -5.19 23.13
CA PHE A 7 6.56 -6.37 23.57
C PHE A 7 5.89 -6.16 24.94
N ASN A 8 6.63 -5.66 25.94
CA ASN A 8 6.10 -5.46 27.30
C ASN A 8 5.08 -4.30 27.40
N LEU A 9 5.12 -3.33 26.49
CA LEU A 9 4.14 -2.23 26.44
C LEU A 9 2.80 -2.66 25.82
N PHE A 10 2.76 -3.76 25.06
CA PHE A 10 1.56 -4.17 24.30
C PHE A 10 0.78 -5.32 24.91
N THR A 11 1.35 -6.10 25.83
CA THR A 11 0.68 -7.31 26.34
C THR A 11 0.16 -7.19 27.77
N GLY A 12 0.67 -6.25 28.58
CA GLY A 12 0.33 -6.16 30.01
C GLY A 12 0.56 -7.49 30.76
N TYR A 13 1.37 -8.39 30.20
CA TYR A 13 1.50 -9.77 30.61
C TYR A 13 2.66 -9.89 31.60
N ASP A 14 2.35 -10.25 32.84
CA ASP A 14 3.34 -10.58 33.86
C ASP A 14 3.80 -12.04 33.65
N ASP A 15 5.11 -12.24 33.51
CA ASP A 15 5.75 -13.52 33.12
C ASP A 15 5.76 -14.57 34.26
N SER A 16 4.92 -14.43 35.29
CA SER A 16 5.01 -15.23 36.51
C SER A 16 4.16 -16.52 36.52
N GLU A 17 3.25 -16.73 35.57
CA GLU A 17 2.36 -17.90 35.56
C GLU A 17 2.17 -18.54 34.17
N ASN A 18 3.14 -19.32 33.64
CA ASN A 18 2.80 -20.31 32.61
C ASN A 18 3.79 -21.46 32.37
N ASN A 19 4.32 -22.07 33.44
CA ASN A 19 5.18 -23.25 33.33
C ASN A 19 4.42 -24.60 33.29
N LYS A 20 3.16 -24.65 32.83
CA LYS A 20 2.33 -25.88 32.92
C LYS A 20 1.50 -26.32 31.71
N PHE A 21 1.53 -25.65 30.56
CA PHE A 21 0.75 -26.09 29.39
C PHE A 21 1.58 -26.10 28.10
N VAL A 22 2.49 -27.07 27.98
CA VAL A 22 3.01 -27.52 26.69
C VAL A 22 3.05 -29.03 26.70
N ASN A 23 1.99 -29.67 26.23
CA ASN A 23 2.03 -31.00 25.62
C ASN A 23 0.72 -31.21 24.86
N ASN A 24 0.85 -31.70 23.62
CA ASN A 24 -0.20 -32.10 22.66
C ASN A 24 -0.59 -31.07 21.59
N VAL A 25 0.28 -30.91 20.58
CA VAL A 25 -0.19 -30.72 19.19
C VAL A 25 0.66 -31.59 18.27
N SER A 26 0.01 -32.56 17.62
CA SER A 26 0.58 -33.48 16.65
C SER A 26 0.56 -32.84 15.26
N ILE A 27 1.72 -32.64 14.63
CA ILE A 27 1.83 -32.12 13.26
C ILE A 27 2.05 -33.30 12.30
N SER A 28 1.10 -33.51 11.38
CA SER A 28 1.20 -34.44 10.27
C SER A 28 2.18 -33.93 9.21
N LYS A 29 3.18 -34.76 8.85
CA LYS A 29 4.18 -34.47 7.80
C LYS A 29 3.58 -34.64 6.40
N CYS A 30 3.82 -33.69 5.50
CA CYS A 30 3.76 -33.90 4.05
C CYS A 30 5.18 -33.97 3.46
N PRO A 31 5.40 -34.76 2.38
CA PRO A 31 6.74 -35.07 1.88
C PRO A 31 7.11 -34.22 0.66
N PHE A 32 8.34 -33.72 0.59
CA PHE A 32 8.98 -33.38 -0.69
C PHE A 32 10.43 -33.85 -0.70
N ALA A 33 10.81 -34.32 -1.88
CA ALA A 33 11.85 -35.29 -2.14
C ALA A 33 13.27 -34.71 -2.20
N ASN A 34 14.21 -35.60 -1.91
CA ASN A 34 15.65 -35.45 -2.09
C ASN A 34 16.04 -35.21 -3.55
N THR A 35 17.04 -34.37 -3.80
CA THR A 35 18.06 -34.55 -4.86
C THR A 35 19.32 -33.71 -4.56
N PRO A 36 20.50 -34.12 -5.06
CA PRO A 36 21.77 -33.92 -4.37
C PRO A 36 22.55 -32.66 -4.79
N SER A 37 23.42 -32.24 -3.88
CA SER A 37 24.35 -31.11 -4.01
C SER A 37 25.49 -31.41 -4.99
N TYR A 38 25.71 -30.51 -5.95
CA TYR A 38 26.97 -30.41 -6.70
C TYR A 38 27.73 -29.18 -6.22
N ARG A 39 28.89 -29.45 -5.59
CA ARG A 39 29.81 -28.46 -5.04
C ARG A 39 30.92 -28.20 -6.05
N ALA A 40 30.84 -27.10 -6.80
CA ALA A 40 31.94 -26.63 -7.62
C ALA A 40 32.71 -25.53 -6.88
N LYS A 41 33.95 -25.85 -6.46
CA LYS A 41 34.94 -24.86 -6.01
C LYS A 41 35.41 -24.07 -7.23
N ARG A 42 35.33 -22.74 -7.19
CA ARG A 42 36.22 -21.88 -7.99
C ARG A 42 36.94 -20.91 -7.07
N ASN A 43 38.27 -21.05 -7.08
CA ASN A 43 39.21 -20.05 -6.62
C ASN A 43 39.26 -18.91 -7.65
N SER A 44 39.28 -17.66 -7.20
CA SER A 44 39.92 -16.59 -7.98
C SER A 44 40.61 -15.62 -7.02
N THR A 45 41.94 -15.66 -7.05
CA THR A 45 42.84 -14.61 -6.58
C THR A 45 42.91 -13.49 -7.61
N ASP A 46 43.29 -12.31 -7.10
CA ASP A 46 43.89 -11.16 -7.79
C ASP A 46 42.98 -10.23 -8.62
N TYR A 47 42.69 -9.06 -8.05
CA TYR A 47 42.41 -7.85 -8.81
C TYR A 47 43.46 -6.78 -8.48
N HIS A 48 44.27 -6.47 -9.49
CA HIS A 48 45.23 -5.37 -9.52
C HIS A 48 44.52 -4.02 -9.66
N LYS A 49 44.98 -3.04 -8.88
CA LYS A 49 44.77 -1.61 -9.10
C LYS A 49 45.28 -1.20 -10.49
N GLN A 50 44.46 -0.50 -11.28
CA GLN A 50 44.96 0.43 -12.30
C GLN A 50 44.11 1.70 -12.38
N ASN A 51 44.82 2.75 -12.82
CA ASN A 51 44.60 4.16 -12.61
C ASN A 51 43.41 4.78 -13.36
N THR A 52 42.92 5.85 -12.73
CA THR A 52 42.11 6.93 -13.27
C THR A 52 42.73 7.57 -14.52
N SER A 53 41.94 7.65 -15.59
CA SER A 53 42.07 8.70 -16.61
C SER A 53 40.69 9.32 -16.84
N SER A 54 40.64 10.64 -16.68
CA SER A 54 39.48 11.51 -16.86
C SER A 54 39.17 11.67 -18.35
N LEU A 55 38.00 11.22 -18.78
CA LEU A 55 37.40 11.58 -20.06
C LEU A 55 36.12 12.35 -19.78
N GLU A 56 36.17 13.65 -20.05
CA GLU A 56 35.02 14.55 -20.05
C GLU A 56 34.01 14.08 -21.11
N TYR A 57 32.85 13.60 -20.65
CA TYR A 57 31.73 13.24 -21.52
C TYR A 57 30.85 14.46 -21.71
N THR A 58 30.77 14.95 -22.95
CA THR A 58 29.80 15.97 -23.37
C THR A 58 28.65 15.25 -24.08
N PRO A 59 27.39 15.24 -23.57
CA PRO A 59 26.31 14.57 -24.27
C PRO A 59 25.74 15.50 -25.35
N CYS A 60 26.04 15.17 -26.60
CA CYS A 60 25.38 15.73 -27.77
C CYS A 60 24.03 15.00 -27.95
N PHE A 61 22.92 15.62 -27.55
CA PHE A 61 21.58 15.12 -27.85
C PHE A 61 21.18 15.56 -29.26
N THR A 62 21.35 14.68 -30.24
CA THR A 62 20.68 14.80 -31.55
C THR A 62 19.24 14.29 -31.44
N SER A 63 18.30 15.17 -31.75
CA SER A 63 16.86 14.91 -31.86
C SER A 63 16.55 13.85 -32.91
N TYR A 64 16.00 12.71 -32.49
CA TYR A 64 15.36 11.76 -33.40
C TYR A 64 13.87 12.12 -33.54
N ILE A 65 13.49 12.56 -34.73
CA ILE A 65 12.12 12.84 -35.15
C ILE A 65 11.53 11.54 -35.69
N PHE A 66 10.51 11.00 -35.01
CA PHE A 66 9.63 9.97 -35.58
C PHE A 66 8.44 10.64 -36.30
N PRO A 67 7.93 10.07 -37.40
CA PRO A 67 6.90 10.70 -38.20
C PRO A 67 5.54 10.75 -37.46
N ASN A 68 4.97 11.95 -37.45
CA ASN A 68 3.69 12.31 -36.84
C ASN A 68 2.52 11.48 -37.40
N ALA A 69 2.02 10.52 -36.61
CA ALA A 69 0.59 10.25 -36.57
C ALA A 69 -0.06 11.26 -35.61
N ASN A 70 -1.19 11.82 -36.01
CA ASN A 70 -1.80 13.06 -35.51
C ASN A 70 -2.29 12.95 -34.03
N LEU A 71 -1.36 12.88 -33.08
CA LEU A 71 -1.57 12.80 -31.62
C LEU A 71 -1.91 14.14 -30.97
N SER A 72 -1.73 15.25 -31.69
CA SER A 72 -2.12 16.59 -31.24
C SER A 72 -3.64 16.71 -31.01
N LEU A 73 -4.45 15.98 -31.80
CA LEU A 73 -5.91 15.94 -31.63
C LEU A 73 -6.34 15.13 -30.40
N LEU A 74 -5.58 14.10 -30.02
CA LEU A 74 -5.82 13.28 -28.83
C LEU A 74 -5.37 13.99 -27.55
N ASN A 75 -4.23 14.70 -27.58
CA ASN A 75 -3.76 15.52 -26.47
C ASN A 75 -4.62 16.76 -26.22
N ALA A 76 -5.16 17.38 -27.28
CA ALA A 76 -6.17 18.45 -27.16
C ALA A 76 -7.46 17.93 -26.54
N LYS A 77 -7.94 16.74 -26.96
CA LYS A 77 -9.07 16.07 -26.32
C LYS A 77 -8.79 15.62 -24.89
N PHE A 78 -7.54 15.34 -24.51
CA PHE A 78 -7.15 14.99 -23.14
C PHE A 78 -7.16 16.21 -22.21
N LYS A 79 -6.75 17.38 -22.71
CA LYS A 79 -6.90 18.67 -22.00
C LYS A 79 -8.36 19.14 -21.94
N GLU A 80 -9.15 18.90 -23.00
CA GLU A 80 -10.58 19.22 -22.99
C GLU A 80 -11.38 18.24 -22.12
N SER A 81 -11.06 16.94 -22.10
CA SER A 81 -11.75 15.94 -21.26
C SER A 81 -11.38 16.04 -19.78
N SER A 82 -10.20 16.54 -19.44
CA SER A 82 -9.84 16.90 -18.05
C SER A 82 -10.47 18.21 -17.60
N SER A 83 -10.85 19.10 -18.52
CA SER A 83 -11.61 20.33 -18.23
C SER A 83 -13.14 20.11 -18.14
N THR A 84 -13.61 18.94 -18.59
CA THR A 84 -15.01 18.49 -18.47
C THR A 84 -15.13 17.26 -17.59
N LEU A 85 -14.38 17.19 -16.49
CA LEU A 85 -14.95 16.51 -15.33
C LEU A 85 -16.33 17.15 -15.11
N PRO A 86 -17.43 16.38 -15.06
CA PRO A 86 -18.70 16.96 -14.67
C PRO A 86 -18.42 17.71 -13.35
N PRO A 87 -18.86 18.98 -13.21
CA PRO A 87 -18.81 19.61 -11.90
C PRO A 87 -19.40 18.61 -10.91
N PRO A 88 -18.78 18.40 -9.73
CA PRO A 88 -19.26 17.42 -8.77
C PRO A 88 -20.76 17.60 -8.71
N SER A 89 -21.49 16.56 -9.13
CA SER A 89 -22.91 16.68 -9.34
C SER A 89 -23.45 17.34 -8.08
N SER A 90 -24.10 18.49 -8.25
CA SER A 90 -24.91 19.13 -7.22
C SER A 90 -26.11 18.22 -6.94
N THR A 91 -25.86 16.96 -6.63
CA THR A 91 -26.72 16.12 -5.85
C THR A 91 -26.83 16.83 -4.52
N ARG A 92 -28.06 17.26 -4.20
CA ARG A 92 -28.50 17.47 -2.81
C ARG A 92 -27.74 16.50 -1.90
N PRO A 93 -27.31 16.92 -0.69
CA PRO A 93 -26.63 16.03 0.24
C PRO A 93 -27.43 14.73 0.28
N THR A 94 -26.82 13.66 -0.23
CA THR A 94 -27.39 12.33 -0.13
C THR A 94 -27.68 12.11 1.36
N PRO A 95 -28.85 11.53 1.71
CA PRO A 95 -29.13 11.21 3.10
C PRO A 95 -27.90 10.50 3.67
N TYR A 96 -27.41 10.98 4.83
CA TYR A 96 -26.15 10.57 5.46
C TYR A 96 -25.85 9.10 5.16
N THR A 97 -24.86 8.84 4.31
CA THR A 97 -24.48 7.47 4.00
C THR A 97 -23.89 6.88 5.28
N TYR A 98 -24.52 5.84 5.81
CA TYR A 98 -24.04 5.22 7.06
C TYR A 98 -22.63 4.63 6.84
N PRO A 99 -21.76 4.68 7.88
CA PRO A 99 -20.44 4.05 7.79
C PRO A 99 -20.47 2.60 7.34
N ARG A 100 -21.42 1.79 7.85
CA ARG A 100 -21.61 0.40 7.43
C ARG A 100 -21.93 0.26 5.95
N ASP A 101 -22.83 1.08 5.42
CA ASP A 101 -23.25 0.99 4.03
C ASP A 101 -22.09 1.32 3.08
N SER A 102 -21.35 2.37 3.40
CA SER A 102 -20.17 2.78 2.62
C SER A 102 -19.07 1.72 2.69
N LEU A 103 -18.87 1.09 3.86
CA LEU A 103 -17.95 -0.03 4.03
C LEU A 103 -18.38 -1.28 3.26
N ASN A 104 -19.66 -1.62 3.32
CA ASN A 104 -20.22 -2.74 2.57
C ASN A 104 -20.07 -2.52 1.07
N ASN A 105 -20.24 -1.28 0.58
CA ASN A 105 -19.98 -0.94 -0.81
C ASN A 105 -18.50 -1.09 -1.18
N LEU A 106 -17.57 -0.64 -0.33
CA LEU A 106 -16.13 -0.84 -0.50
C LEU A 106 -15.78 -2.34 -0.64
N PHE A 107 -16.30 -3.18 0.25
CA PHE A 107 -16.06 -4.62 0.21
C PHE A 107 -16.76 -5.30 -0.95
N LYS A 108 -17.98 -4.89 -1.32
CA LYS A 108 -18.68 -5.41 -2.48
C LYS A 108 -17.89 -5.17 -3.77
N ASN A 109 -17.32 -3.98 -3.94
CA ASN A 109 -16.43 -3.64 -5.07
C ASN A 109 -15.10 -4.40 -5.06
N SER A 110 -14.86 -5.20 -4.02
CA SER A 110 -13.70 -6.07 -3.85
C SER A 110 -14.14 -7.54 -3.73
N ASN A 111 -15.37 -7.88 -4.15
CA ASN A 111 -15.99 -9.20 -4.01
C ASN A 111 -15.88 -9.80 -2.60
N ASN A 112 -16.09 -8.95 -1.60
CA ASN A 112 -15.99 -9.21 -0.18
C ASN A 112 -14.60 -9.67 0.32
N SER A 113 -13.58 -9.69 -0.54
CA SER A 113 -12.18 -9.76 -0.12
C SER A 113 -11.67 -8.35 0.17
N TRP A 114 -10.71 -8.22 1.08
CA TRP A 114 -9.94 -6.99 1.18
C TRP A 114 -8.46 -7.32 1.45
N PRO A 115 -7.52 -6.76 0.68
CA PRO A 115 -7.73 -6.05 -0.59
C PRO A 115 -8.50 -6.88 -1.65
N PRO A 116 -8.86 -6.28 -2.80
CA PRO A 116 -9.38 -7.03 -3.94
C PRO A 116 -8.40 -8.11 -4.39
N LYS A 117 -8.88 -9.33 -4.63
CA LYS A 117 -8.08 -10.46 -5.09
C LYS A 117 -8.06 -10.51 -6.61
N SER A 118 -6.90 -10.69 -7.23
CA SER A 118 -6.76 -10.81 -8.68
C SER A 118 -6.85 -12.26 -9.19
N SER A 119 -7.24 -12.42 -10.46
CA SER A 119 -7.33 -13.70 -11.18
C SER A 119 -6.58 -13.66 -12.52
N PRO A 120 -5.25 -13.44 -12.50
CA PRO A 120 -4.45 -13.18 -13.71
C PRO A 120 -4.39 -14.36 -14.68
N SER A 121 -4.43 -15.60 -14.18
CA SER A 121 -4.30 -16.82 -14.98
C SER A 121 -5.53 -17.14 -15.84
N THR A 122 -6.66 -16.50 -15.56
CA THR A 122 -7.93 -16.72 -16.27
C THR A 122 -8.40 -15.47 -17.02
N VAL A 123 -7.56 -14.43 -17.11
CA VAL A 123 -7.85 -13.24 -17.91
C VAL A 123 -8.05 -13.67 -19.37
N PRO A 124 -9.17 -13.30 -20.00
CA PRO A 124 -9.52 -13.77 -21.34
C PRO A 124 -8.71 -13.06 -22.43
N TYR A 125 -8.56 -13.72 -23.58
CA TYR A 125 -8.10 -13.06 -24.80
C TYR A 125 -9.11 -11.95 -25.22
N PRO A 126 -8.64 -10.80 -25.78
CA PRO A 126 -7.25 -10.42 -26.06
C PRO A 126 -6.47 -9.83 -24.88
N LEU A 127 -7.10 -9.64 -23.71
CA LEU A 127 -6.47 -8.99 -22.56
C LEU A 127 -5.27 -9.79 -21.99
N SER A 128 -5.28 -11.11 -22.14
CA SER A 128 -4.17 -11.98 -21.74
C SER A 128 -2.84 -11.65 -22.42
N LEU A 129 -2.84 -10.91 -23.54
CA LEU A 129 -1.60 -10.44 -24.18
C LEU A 129 -0.83 -9.43 -23.30
N TYR A 130 -1.52 -8.61 -22.50
CA TYR A 130 -0.85 -7.76 -21.53
C TYR A 130 -0.22 -8.57 -20.40
N ILE A 131 -0.88 -9.65 -19.96
CA ILE A 131 -0.34 -10.57 -18.95
C ILE A 131 0.96 -11.20 -19.47
N GLN A 132 0.98 -11.63 -20.73
CA GLN A 132 2.18 -12.17 -21.39
C GLN A 132 3.31 -11.12 -21.47
N LEU A 133 3.00 -9.88 -21.89
CA LEU A 133 3.96 -8.78 -21.87
C LEU A 133 4.55 -8.60 -20.46
N CYS A 134 3.69 -8.57 -19.44
CA CYS A 134 4.10 -8.36 -18.07
C CYS A 134 4.93 -9.53 -17.50
N ASP A 135 4.72 -10.76 -17.99
CA ASP A 135 5.51 -11.94 -17.61
C ASP A 135 6.94 -11.90 -18.17
N GLU A 136 7.17 -11.20 -19.29
CA GLU A 136 8.51 -11.01 -19.85
C GLU A 136 9.32 -9.89 -19.14
N ILE A 137 8.64 -8.94 -18.50
CA ILE A 137 9.24 -7.75 -17.88
C ILE A 137 10.39 -8.10 -16.90
N PRO A 138 10.21 -9.00 -15.91
CA PRO A 138 11.27 -9.31 -14.94
C PRO A 138 12.61 -9.70 -15.56
N SER A 139 12.55 -10.55 -16.59
CA SER A 139 13.73 -11.10 -17.27
C SER A 139 14.49 -10.02 -18.03
N ARG A 140 13.80 -8.99 -18.51
CA ARG A 140 14.38 -7.88 -19.28
C ARG A 140 14.81 -6.73 -18.38
N MET A 141 14.06 -6.45 -17.32
CA MET A 141 14.41 -5.39 -16.36
C MET A 141 15.62 -5.75 -15.51
N SER A 142 15.83 -7.03 -15.23
CA SER A 142 16.97 -7.53 -14.45
C SER A 142 18.18 -7.86 -15.32
N SER A 143 18.11 -7.58 -16.63
CA SER A 143 19.16 -7.93 -17.59
C SER A 143 20.04 -6.73 -17.90
N ASP A 144 21.35 -6.90 -17.76
CA ASP A 144 22.35 -5.95 -18.24
C ASP A 144 22.38 -5.82 -19.77
N ALA A 145 21.61 -6.65 -20.49
CA ALA A 145 21.56 -6.65 -21.95
C ALA A 145 20.69 -5.54 -22.54
N TYR A 146 19.95 -4.79 -21.71
CA TYR A 146 19.09 -3.71 -22.16
C TYR A 146 19.52 -2.38 -21.57
N THR A 147 19.75 -1.40 -22.42
CA THR A 147 19.63 0.01 -22.04
C THR A 147 18.16 0.38 -21.86
N HIS A 148 17.90 1.51 -21.20
CA HIS A 148 16.53 2.05 -21.07
C HIS A 148 15.85 2.23 -22.45
N VAL A 149 16.59 2.75 -23.44
CA VAL A 149 16.06 2.96 -24.80
C VAL A 149 15.72 1.65 -25.50
N GLU A 150 16.58 0.63 -25.39
CA GLU A 150 16.32 -0.69 -25.97
C GLU A 150 15.13 -1.38 -25.30
N PHE A 151 14.97 -1.24 -23.99
CA PHE A 151 13.81 -1.76 -23.26
C PHE A 151 12.50 -1.11 -23.75
N MET A 152 12.48 0.23 -23.87
CA MET A 152 11.32 0.96 -24.41
C MET A 152 11.02 0.54 -25.85
N ALA A 153 12.04 0.41 -26.69
CA ALA A 153 11.89 0.00 -28.08
C ALA A 153 11.28 -1.40 -28.19
N TRP A 154 11.76 -2.35 -27.38
CA TRP A 154 11.17 -3.69 -27.30
C TRP A 154 9.69 -3.64 -26.90
N MET A 155 9.34 -2.86 -25.87
CA MET A 155 7.96 -2.78 -25.42
C MET A 155 7.06 -2.16 -26.51
N ILE A 156 7.53 -1.13 -27.21
CA ILE A 156 6.82 -0.53 -28.36
C ILE A 156 6.62 -1.56 -29.47
N GLU A 157 7.65 -2.35 -29.81
CA GLU A 157 7.56 -3.40 -30.82
C GLU A 157 6.51 -4.45 -30.42
N TYR A 158 6.54 -4.90 -29.16
CA TYR A 158 5.55 -5.84 -28.64
C TYR A 158 4.12 -5.29 -28.76
N LEU A 159 3.90 -4.05 -28.30
CA LEU A 159 2.59 -3.40 -28.34
C LEU A 159 2.08 -3.24 -29.77
N SER A 160 2.95 -2.80 -30.68
CA SER A 160 2.61 -2.59 -32.10
C SER A 160 2.25 -3.92 -32.78
N LYS A 161 3.03 -4.96 -32.52
CA LYS A 161 2.87 -6.28 -33.16
C LYS A 161 1.66 -7.03 -32.62
N ASN A 162 1.46 -7.03 -31.30
CA ASN A 162 0.51 -7.94 -30.65
C ASN A 162 -0.79 -7.25 -30.21
N ILE A 163 -0.79 -5.95 -29.94
CA ILE A 163 -1.91 -5.27 -29.25
C ILE A 163 -2.59 -4.23 -30.14
N LEU A 164 -1.84 -3.43 -30.91
CA LEU A 164 -2.39 -2.29 -31.64
C LEU A 164 -3.57 -2.65 -32.55
N HIS A 165 -3.47 -3.77 -33.28
CA HIS A 165 -4.53 -4.23 -34.19
C HIS A 165 -5.77 -4.80 -33.48
N LEU A 166 -5.69 -5.04 -32.17
CA LEU A 166 -6.78 -5.59 -31.34
C LEU A 166 -7.38 -4.54 -30.41
N MET A 167 -6.98 -3.26 -30.50
CA MET A 167 -7.40 -2.23 -29.55
C MET A 167 -8.93 -2.10 -29.41
N THR A 168 -9.69 -2.25 -30.50
CA THR A 168 -11.15 -2.24 -30.45
C THR A 168 -11.71 -3.39 -29.60
N ASP A 169 -11.20 -4.60 -29.80
CA ASP A 169 -11.64 -5.79 -29.06
C ASP A 169 -11.18 -5.75 -27.59
N ILE A 170 -9.97 -5.25 -27.34
CA ILE A 170 -9.43 -4.99 -26.00
C ILE A 170 -10.36 -4.03 -25.24
N MET A 171 -10.73 -2.90 -25.86
CA MET A 171 -11.61 -1.94 -25.21
C MET A 171 -13.00 -2.53 -24.98
N SER A 172 -13.57 -3.23 -25.96
CA SER A 172 -14.83 -3.98 -25.79
C SER A 172 -14.76 -4.94 -24.60
N LYS A 173 -13.65 -5.66 -24.44
CA LYS A 173 -13.47 -6.59 -23.32
C LYS A 173 -13.31 -5.89 -21.98
N ILE A 174 -12.58 -4.76 -21.93
CA ILE A 174 -12.45 -3.91 -20.74
C ILE A 174 -13.80 -3.43 -20.23
N GLU A 175 -14.74 -3.09 -21.13
CA GLU A 175 -16.10 -2.70 -20.73
C GLU A 175 -16.85 -3.83 -20.01
N THR A 176 -16.52 -5.09 -20.29
CA THR A 176 -17.18 -6.24 -19.64
C THR A 176 -16.68 -6.53 -18.23
N LEU A 177 -15.45 -6.12 -17.89
CA LEU A 177 -14.86 -6.37 -16.58
C LEU A 177 -15.60 -5.57 -15.49
N GLN A 178 -15.66 -6.09 -14.26
CA GLN A 178 -16.26 -5.40 -13.12
C GLN A 178 -15.30 -5.39 -11.92
N PRO A 179 -15.20 -4.27 -11.17
CA PRO A 179 -14.44 -4.25 -9.92
C PRO A 179 -14.87 -5.41 -8.99
N GLY A 180 -13.88 -6.15 -8.49
CA GLY A 180 -14.04 -7.33 -7.64
C GLY A 180 -14.11 -8.67 -8.39
N ASP A 181 -14.25 -8.69 -9.72
CA ASP A 181 -14.30 -9.96 -10.47
C ASP A 181 -12.93 -10.69 -10.58
N GLY A 182 -11.86 -10.03 -10.15
CA GLY A 182 -10.48 -10.50 -10.16
C GLY A 182 -9.77 -10.31 -11.50
N HIS A 183 -10.49 -10.28 -12.63
CA HIS A 183 -9.93 -9.93 -13.94
C HIS A 183 -9.68 -8.43 -14.02
N TYR A 184 -10.58 -7.62 -13.47
CA TYR A 184 -10.44 -6.18 -13.35
C TYR A 184 -9.17 -5.81 -12.58
N GLU A 185 -8.97 -6.41 -11.40
CA GLU A 185 -7.81 -6.22 -10.54
C GLU A 185 -6.51 -6.68 -11.23
N ALA A 186 -6.56 -7.83 -11.91
CA ALA A 186 -5.42 -8.35 -12.65
C ALA A 186 -5.01 -7.37 -13.76
N MET A 187 -5.96 -6.85 -14.54
CA MET A 187 -5.68 -5.90 -15.61
C MET A 187 -5.19 -4.55 -15.08
N LEU A 188 -5.79 -4.06 -13.99
CA LEU A 188 -5.38 -2.81 -13.36
C LEU A 188 -3.91 -2.89 -12.89
N SER A 189 -3.54 -3.97 -12.21
CA SER A 189 -2.17 -4.20 -11.73
C SER A 189 -1.18 -4.46 -12.87
N CYS A 190 -1.55 -5.30 -13.84
CA CYS A 190 -0.73 -5.61 -15.01
C CYS A 190 -0.37 -4.35 -15.81
N LEU A 191 -1.36 -3.50 -16.12
CA LEU A 191 -1.13 -2.27 -16.87
C LEU A 191 -0.33 -1.25 -16.05
N SER A 192 -0.55 -1.16 -14.74
CA SER A 192 0.28 -0.33 -13.85
C SER A 192 1.76 -0.74 -13.90
N VAL A 193 2.05 -2.04 -13.80
CA VAL A 193 3.43 -2.55 -13.90
C VAL A 193 4.01 -2.27 -15.28
N CYS A 194 3.27 -2.53 -16.36
CA CYS A 194 3.74 -2.20 -17.72
C CYS A 194 4.09 -0.71 -17.89
N LEU A 195 3.25 0.20 -17.36
CA LEU A 195 3.49 1.64 -17.41
C LEU A 195 4.72 2.05 -16.59
N LEU A 196 4.88 1.50 -15.39
CA LEU A 196 6.04 1.77 -14.54
C LEU A 196 7.33 1.23 -15.17
N SER A 197 7.29 0.02 -15.74
CA SER A 197 8.43 -0.57 -16.46
C SER A 197 8.79 0.24 -17.70
N TYR A 198 7.79 0.72 -18.45
CA TYR A 198 8.05 1.61 -19.60
C TYR A 198 8.72 2.92 -19.18
N ARG A 199 8.30 3.50 -18.04
CA ARG A 199 8.89 4.74 -17.51
C ARG A 199 10.34 4.56 -17.07
N TRP A 200 10.63 3.46 -16.36
CA TRP A 200 11.88 3.30 -15.63
C TRP A 200 12.93 2.46 -16.34
N GLY A 201 12.52 1.57 -17.25
CA GLY A 201 13.41 0.62 -17.91
C GLY A 201 14.09 -0.35 -16.92
N PRO A 202 15.22 -0.95 -17.33
CA PRO A 202 15.99 -1.87 -16.50
C PRO A 202 16.49 -1.25 -15.20
N LEU A 203 16.61 -2.07 -14.16
CA LEU A 203 17.08 -1.68 -12.83
C LEU A 203 18.49 -2.24 -12.57
N PRO A 204 19.39 -1.52 -11.87
CA PRO A 204 19.25 -0.13 -11.42
C PRO A 204 19.22 0.85 -12.62
N ASN A 205 18.41 1.91 -12.53
CA ASN A 205 18.40 2.94 -13.55
C ASN A 205 19.29 4.13 -13.16
N GLY A 206 20.00 4.70 -14.13
CA GLY A 206 20.87 5.84 -13.87
C GLY A 206 20.10 7.12 -13.54
N SER A 207 20.78 8.05 -12.87
CA SER A 207 20.22 9.33 -12.39
C SER A 207 19.56 10.24 -13.44
N SER A 208 19.77 10.00 -14.74
CA SER A 208 19.14 10.73 -15.84
C SER A 208 17.66 10.38 -16.03
N THR A 209 17.27 9.13 -15.77
CA THR A 209 15.86 8.69 -15.89
C THR A 209 14.99 9.32 -14.81
N ALA A 210 15.53 9.51 -13.59
CA ALA A 210 14.82 10.15 -12.49
C ALA A 210 14.50 11.63 -12.73
N CYS A 211 15.23 12.31 -13.64
CA CYS A 211 14.98 13.71 -13.98
C CYS A 211 13.86 13.91 -15.02
N VAL A 212 13.29 12.82 -15.56
CA VAL A 212 12.23 12.89 -16.59
C VAL A 212 10.88 13.17 -15.93
N SER A 213 10.36 14.39 -16.15
CA SER A 213 9.05 14.84 -15.63
C SER A 213 7.90 14.69 -16.63
N SER A 214 8.21 14.41 -17.90
CA SER A 214 7.24 14.17 -18.98
C SER A 214 7.77 13.12 -19.96
N LEU A 215 6.89 12.22 -20.39
CA LEU A 215 7.21 11.09 -21.25
C LEU A 215 5.99 10.79 -22.10
N GLN A 216 6.19 10.58 -23.41
CA GLN A 216 5.13 10.09 -24.27
C GLN A 216 4.92 8.61 -23.99
N LEU A 217 3.77 8.27 -23.43
CA LEU A 217 3.41 6.90 -23.12
C LEU A 217 2.66 6.24 -24.29
N PRO A 218 2.83 4.93 -24.53
CA PRO A 218 2.09 4.21 -25.56
C PRO A 218 0.58 4.27 -25.32
N SER A 219 -0.18 4.53 -26.39
CA SER A 219 -1.65 4.61 -26.36
C SER A 219 -2.28 3.26 -25.96
N GLU A 220 -1.62 2.19 -26.35
CA GLU A 220 -1.93 0.79 -26.12
C GLU A 220 -1.86 0.41 -24.64
N LEU A 221 -1.15 1.20 -23.82
CA LEU A 221 -1.14 1.06 -22.36
C LEU A 221 -2.05 2.10 -21.69
N THR A 222 -1.97 3.36 -22.13
CA THR A 222 -2.63 4.48 -21.44
C THR A 222 -4.14 4.51 -21.61
N ILE A 223 -4.67 4.22 -22.81
CA ILE A 223 -6.11 4.19 -23.06
C ILE A 223 -6.83 3.13 -22.20
N PRO A 224 -6.43 1.84 -22.22
CA PRO A 224 -7.10 0.82 -21.43
C PRO A 224 -6.93 1.06 -19.93
N PHE A 225 -5.74 1.51 -19.50
CA PHE A 225 -5.48 1.82 -18.09
C PHE A 225 -6.36 2.97 -17.59
N THR A 226 -6.41 4.08 -18.32
CA THR A 226 -7.26 5.25 -17.99
C THR A 226 -8.74 4.84 -17.93
N ARG A 227 -9.17 3.95 -18.83
CA ARG A 227 -10.55 3.46 -18.81
C ARG A 227 -10.86 2.70 -17.54
N LEU A 228 -9.97 1.81 -17.09
CA LEU A 228 -10.12 1.12 -15.81
C LEU A 228 -10.06 2.10 -14.63
N THR A 229 -9.04 2.94 -14.52
CA THR A 229 -8.90 3.84 -13.35
C THR A 229 -10.09 4.80 -13.22
N SER A 230 -10.60 5.35 -14.31
CA SER A 230 -11.76 6.25 -14.30
C SER A 230 -13.02 5.63 -13.70
N ARG A 231 -13.25 4.32 -13.89
CA ARG A 231 -14.45 3.61 -13.39
C ARG A 231 -14.49 3.47 -11.88
N ILE A 232 -13.34 3.55 -11.22
CA ILE A 232 -13.21 3.47 -9.76
C ILE A 232 -12.73 4.79 -9.14
N GLY A 233 -12.70 5.87 -9.92
CA GLY A 233 -12.32 7.20 -9.46
C GLY A 233 -10.84 7.32 -9.08
N LEU A 234 -9.96 6.53 -9.70
CA LEU A 234 -8.52 6.66 -9.61
C LEU A 234 -7.98 7.62 -10.71
N PRO A 235 -6.83 8.28 -10.47
CA PRO A 235 -6.17 9.08 -11.47
C PRO A 235 -5.61 8.19 -12.61
N PRO A 236 -5.30 8.76 -13.78
CA PRO A 236 -4.68 8.04 -14.90
C PRO A 236 -3.18 7.78 -14.67
N CYS A 237 -2.79 7.41 -13.45
CA CYS A 237 -1.43 7.01 -13.09
C CYS A 237 -1.44 5.78 -12.16
N PRO A 238 -0.34 5.00 -12.14
CA PRO A 238 -0.16 3.94 -11.16
C PRO A 238 -0.25 4.48 -9.72
N THR A 239 -1.04 3.81 -8.89
CA THR A 239 -1.22 4.08 -7.45
C THR A 239 -0.94 2.84 -6.61
N LEU A 240 -0.78 3.00 -5.30
CA LEU A 240 -0.67 1.90 -4.33
C LEU A 240 -1.81 0.88 -4.51
N TYR A 241 -3.04 1.36 -4.75
CA TYR A 241 -4.19 0.48 -4.97
C TYR A 241 -4.00 -0.38 -6.23
N SER A 242 -3.68 0.23 -7.36
CA SER A 242 -3.54 -0.47 -8.64
C SER A 242 -2.33 -1.42 -8.67
N THR A 243 -1.17 -0.97 -8.21
CA THR A 243 0.11 -1.67 -8.40
C THR A 243 0.39 -2.68 -7.30
N ILE A 244 -0.11 -2.44 -6.08
CA ILE A 244 0.19 -3.27 -4.90
C ILE A 244 -1.07 -3.97 -4.41
N LEU A 245 -2.14 -3.26 -4.08
CA LEU A 245 -3.32 -3.88 -3.44
C LEU A 245 -4.09 -4.84 -4.36
N CYS A 246 -4.07 -4.61 -5.67
CA CYS A 246 -4.62 -5.52 -6.67
C CYS A 246 -3.64 -6.63 -7.10
N ASN A 247 -2.41 -6.65 -6.59
CA ASN A 247 -1.32 -7.49 -7.10
C ASN A 247 -1.11 -8.77 -6.28
N TRP A 248 -2.17 -9.54 -6.06
CA TRP A 248 -2.06 -10.84 -5.39
C TRP A 248 -3.22 -11.76 -5.79
N SER A 249 -2.97 -13.06 -5.74
CA SER A 249 -3.95 -14.09 -6.14
C SER A 249 -3.90 -15.34 -5.25
N GLU A 250 -2.78 -15.62 -4.58
CA GLU A 250 -2.65 -16.77 -3.71
C GLU A 250 -2.74 -16.34 -2.24
N SER A 251 -3.47 -17.11 -1.45
CA SER A 251 -3.66 -16.85 -0.02
C SER A 251 -3.92 -18.14 0.75
N THR A 252 -3.61 -18.09 2.03
CA THR A 252 -4.08 -19.05 3.03
C THR A 252 -5.03 -18.35 4.01
N THR A 253 -5.60 -19.11 4.94
CA THR A 253 -6.33 -18.55 6.09
C THR A 253 -5.48 -18.73 7.33
N LEU A 254 -5.32 -17.65 8.10
CA LEU A 254 -4.70 -17.69 9.42
C LEU A 254 -5.77 -17.42 10.48
N ASN A 255 -5.75 -18.18 11.57
CA ASN A 255 -6.52 -17.84 12.75
C ASN A 255 -5.67 -16.98 13.69
N ILE A 256 -6.10 -15.74 13.93
CA ILE A 256 -5.41 -14.79 14.80
C ILE A 256 -6.41 -14.34 15.85
N ASP A 257 -6.16 -14.75 17.09
CA ASP A 257 -7.02 -14.47 18.24
C ASP A 257 -8.50 -14.87 18.01
N GLY A 258 -8.69 -16.05 17.39
CA GLY A 258 -10.01 -16.60 17.09
C GLY A 258 -10.64 -16.09 15.80
N GLU A 259 -9.99 -15.18 15.07
CA GLU A 259 -10.50 -14.64 13.81
C GLU A 259 -9.76 -15.20 12.59
N ASP A 260 -10.52 -15.66 11.60
CA ASP A 260 -9.98 -16.08 10.31
C ASP A 260 -9.65 -14.87 9.43
N ILE A 261 -8.38 -14.80 9.01
CA ILE A 261 -7.82 -13.74 8.20
C ILE A 261 -7.29 -14.33 6.91
N THR A 262 -7.71 -13.78 5.77
CA THR A 262 -7.09 -14.07 4.48
C THR A 262 -5.67 -13.53 4.49
N TRP A 263 -4.70 -14.43 4.29
CA TRP A 263 -3.29 -14.13 4.36
C TRP A 263 -2.62 -14.32 2.99
N PRO A 264 -2.27 -13.21 2.31
CA PRO A 264 -1.65 -13.28 0.99
C PRO A 264 -0.26 -13.92 1.04
N LEU A 265 -0.04 -14.85 0.12
CA LEU A 265 1.18 -15.67 0.06
C LEU A 265 2.24 -15.08 -0.85
N ASP A 266 1.83 -14.53 -1.99
CA ASP A 266 2.74 -13.95 -2.97
C ASP A 266 2.09 -12.84 -3.83
N THR A 267 2.93 -12.03 -4.47
CA THR A 267 2.50 -11.08 -5.51
C THR A 267 2.50 -11.74 -6.88
N ARG A 268 1.71 -11.19 -7.81
CA ARG A 268 1.64 -11.72 -9.18
C ARG A 268 2.69 -11.12 -10.10
N PHE A 269 2.70 -9.80 -10.20
CA PHE A 269 3.53 -9.04 -11.12
C PHE A 269 4.68 -8.40 -10.33
N THR A 270 5.89 -8.50 -10.86
CA THR A 270 7.11 -7.93 -10.25
C THR A 270 7.95 -7.24 -11.31
N PHE A 271 8.81 -6.33 -10.89
CA PHE A 271 9.84 -5.71 -11.72
C PHE A 271 11.11 -6.56 -11.74
N SER A 272 11.44 -7.17 -10.60
CA SER A 272 12.61 -8.02 -10.42
C SER A 272 12.31 -9.47 -10.75
N MET A 273 13.33 -10.22 -11.16
CA MET A 273 13.26 -11.68 -11.35
C MET A 273 12.74 -12.38 -10.09
N ARG A 274 11.91 -13.42 -10.23
CA ARG A 274 11.42 -14.22 -9.10
C ARG A 274 12.45 -15.24 -8.63
N ASP A 275 13.56 -14.74 -8.11
CA ASP A 275 14.62 -15.56 -7.50
C ASP A 275 14.68 -15.26 -6.00
N ASP A 276 14.45 -16.27 -5.15
CA ASP A 276 14.50 -16.13 -3.68
C ASP A 276 15.93 -15.89 -3.16
N SER A 277 16.94 -16.15 -4.00
CA SER A 277 18.33 -15.80 -3.72
C SER A 277 18.70 -14.37 -4.12
N ASP A 278 17.88 -13.73 -4.96
CA ASP A 278 18.08 -12.35 -5.37
C ASP A 278 17.56 -11.35 -4.32
N ILE A 279 18.41 -10.38 -3.98
CA ILE A 279 18.10 -9.39 -2.96
C ILE A 279 17.06 -8.37 -3.45
N GLY A 280 17.03 -8.08 -4.76
CA GLY A 280 16.06 -7.18 -5.37
C GLY A 280 14.65 -7.78 -5.31
N SER A 281 14.52 -8.99 -5.84
CA SER A 281 13.33 -9.87 -5.78
C SER A 281 12.72 -9.96 -4.39
N THR A 282 13.53 -10.36 -3.40
CA THR A 282 13.06 -10.54 -2.02
C THR A 282 12.69 -9.21 -1.36
N THR A 283 13.34 -8.11 -1.75
CA THR A 283 13.05 -6.77 -1.22
C THR A 283 11.74 -6.21 -1.77
N GLU A 284 11.54 -6.28 -3.09
CA GLU A 284 10.33 -5.85 -3.77
C GLU A 284 9.11 -6.63 -3.26
N ARG A 285 9.19 -7.97 -3.31
CA ARG A 285 8.11 -8.86 -2.83
C ARG A 285 7.84 -8.67 -1.36
N GLY A 286 8.89 -8.53 -0.55
CA GLY A 286 8.78 -8.26 0.88
C GLY A 286 7.99 -6.97 1.17
N PHE A 287 8.33 -5.88 0.48
CA PHE A 287 7.62 -4.61 0.61
C PHE A 287 6.15 -4.73 0.20
N TYR A 288 5.87 -5.27 -0.99
CA TYR A 288 4.50 -5.37 -1.51
C TYR A 288 3.64 -6.27 -0.63
N LEU A 289 4.15 -7.45 -0.26
CA LEU A 289 3.42 -8.37 0.60
C LEU A 289 3.15 -7.78 1.99
N SER A 290 4.09 -7.02 2.56
CA SER A 290 3.86 -6.33 3.83
C SER A 290 2.68 -5.36 3.72
N VAL A 291 2.61 -4.55 2.67
CA VAL A 291 1.50 -3.60 2.45
C VAL A 291 0.18 -4.33 2.24
N ILE A 292 0.16 -5.36 1.38
CA ILE A 292 -1.03 -6.16 1.11
C ILE A 292 -1.54 -6.84 2.38
N ARG A 293 -0.65 -7.44 3.19
CA ARG A 293 -1.01 -8.10 4.46
C ARG A 293 -1.51 -7.11 5.50
N MET A 294 -0.90 -5.92 5.58
CA MET A 294 -1.41 -4.86 6.46
C MET A 294 -2.87 -4.53 6.12
N GLU A 295 -3.17 -4.33 4.83
CA GLU A 295 -4.53 -4.04 4.39
C GLU A 295 -5.46 -5.25 4.61
N SER A 296 -5.01 -6.49 4.38
CA SER A 296 -5.84 -7.68 4.67
C SER A 296 -6.24 -7.78 6.13
N MET A 297 -5.31 -7.49 7.05
CA MET A 297 -5.61 -7.39 8.47
C MET A 297 -6.51 -6.20 8.81
N ALA A 298 -6.39 -5.10 8.05
CA ALA A 298 -7.16 -3.89 8.26
C ALA A 298 -8.64 -4.04 7.92
N LYS A 299 -9.06 -5.10 7.21
CA LYS A 299 -10.49 -5.38 6.98
C LYS A 299 -11.31 -5.32 8.28
N ARG A 300 -10.84 -5.99 9.34
CA ARG A 300 -11.48 -5.98 10.66
C ARG A 300 -11.38 -4.63 11.37
N LEU A 301 -10.27 -3.92 11.15
CA LEU A 301 -10.10 -2.56 11.66
C LEU A 301 -11.19 -1.64 11.08
N TYR A 302 -11.50 -1.75 9.79
CA TYR A 302 -12.54 -0.95 9.14
C TYR A 302 -13.93 -1.29 9.64
N GLU A 303 -14.24 -2.58 9.81
CA GLU A 303 -15.51 -3.02 10.40
C GLU A 303 -15.69 -2.48 11.81
N ARG A 304 -14.64 -2.54 12.65
CA ARG A 304 -14.65 -2.04 14.03
C ARG A 304 -14.71 -0.52 14.10
N ALA A 305 -14.07 0.17 13.15
CA ALA A 305 -14.15 1.63 13.01
C ALA A 305 -15.58 2.08 12.68
N ALA A 306 -16.24 1.42 11.72
CA ALA A 306 -17.65 1.68 11.38
C ALA A 306 -18.55 1.44 12.60
N THR A 307 -18.41 0.29 13.28
CA THR A 307 -19.19 -0.04 14.49
C THR A 307 -19.03 1.02 15.57
N LEU A 308 -17.80 1.42 15.88
CA LEU A 308 -17.52 2.40 16.94
C LEU A 308 -18.19 3.74 16.64
N VAL A 309 -18.09 4.20 15.40
CA VAL A 309 -18.68 5.48 14.96
C VAL A 309 -20.20 5.43 15.00
N GLU A 310 -20.80 4.31 14.60
CA GLU A 310 -22.25 4.05 14.67
C GLU A 310 -22.76 4.04 16.11
N LEU A 311 -22.05 3.36 17.02
CA LEU A 311 -22.36 3.32 18.44
C LEU A 311 -22.38 4.73 19.05
N VAL A 312 -21.35 5.55 18.78
CA VAL A 312 -21.27 6.94 19.26
C VAL A 312 -22.49 7.74 18.81
N ASN A 313 -22.88 7.59 17.54
CA ASN A 313 -23.98 8.36 16.93
C ASN A 313 -25.37 7.74 17.16
N GLY A 314 -25.47 6.60 17.85
CA GLY A 314 -26.75 5.95 18.14
C GLY A 314 -27.41 5.34 16.92
N TYR A 315 -26.61 4.91 15.93
CA TYR A 315 -27.09 4.25 14.71
C TYR A 315 -27.34 2.75 14.89
N GLU A 316 -27.39 2.23 16.12
CA GLU A 316 -27.74 0.82 16.34
C GLU A 316 -29.11 0.50 15.70
N GLU A 317 -29.07 -0.35 14.69
CA GLU A 317 -30.19 -1.04 14.05
C GLU A 317 -31.13 -1.65 15.12
N THR A 318 -32.42 -1.32 15.24
CA THR A 318 -33.55 -1.61 14.32
C THR A 318 -33.52 -2.91 13.49
N GLN A 319 -32.47 -3.74 13.55
CA GLN A 319 -32.38 -5.05 12.86
C GLN A 319 -32.20 -6.25 13.79
N SER A 320 -32.28 -6.08 15.11
CA SER A 320 -32.59 -7.21 15.98
C SER A 320 -34.11 -7.39 16.03
N LYS A 321 -34.63 -8.21 15.10
CA LYS A 321 -35.98 -8.78 15.18
C LYS A 321 -36.19 -9.39 16.57
N SER A 322 -37.30 -8.99 17.18
CA SER A 322 -38.14 -9.78 18.10
C SER A 322 -37.69 -11.24 18.29
N MET A 323 -37.04 -11.52 19.42
CA MET A 323 -37.12 -12.81 20.08
C MET A 323 -37.04 -12.62 21.59
N SER A 324 -38.23 -12.73 22.19
CA SER A 324 -38.56 -13.18 23.55
C SER A 324 -37.60 -12.93 24.71
N ASP A 325 -38.17 -12.30 25.74
CA ASP A 325 -37.95 -12.57 27.17
C ASP A 325 -37.05 -13.78 27.47
N THR A 326 -35.88 -13.53 28.07
CA THR A 326 -35.52 -14.04 29.41
C THR A 326 -34.06 -13.72 29.69
N THR A 327 -33.84 -12.81 30.65
CA THR A 327 -32.92 -12.91 31.80
C THR A 327 -32.44 -11.52 32.20
N LYS A 328 -32.73 -11.15 33.45
CA LYS A 328 -32.02 -10.10 34.17
C LYS A 328 -30.57 -10.54 34.29
N ASP A 329 -29.64 -9.83 33.66
CA ASP A 329 -28.38 -9.39 34.28
C ASP A 329 -27.59 -8.53 33.29
N SER A 330 -27.15 -7.35 33.76
CA SER A 330 -26.41 -6.30 33.04
C SER A 330 -27.19 -5.50 31.99
N VAL A 331 -27.79 -4.37 32.40
CA VAL A 331 -28.06 -3.25 31.48
C VAL A 331 -26.70 -2.67 31.08
N GLU A 332 -26.13 -3.18 30.00
CA GLU A 332 -24.88 -2.65 29.46
C GLU A 332 -25.10 -1.20 29.01
N THR A 333 -24.38 -0.27 29.62
CA THR A 333 -24.51 1.15 29.27
C THR A 333 -23.92 1.41 27.88
N LYS A 334 -24.42 2.44 27.17
CA LYS A 334 -23.85 2.89 25.89
C LYS A 334 -22.33 3.12 25.98
N ASP A 335 -21.87 3.70 27.09
CA ASP A 335 -20.45 3.93 27.35
C ASP A 335 -19.65 2.62 27.42
N GLN A 336 -20.20 1.56 28.01
CA GLN A 336 -19.56 0.25 28.08
C GLN A 336 -19.38 -0.38 26.69
N LYS A 337 -20.41 -0.32 25.83
CA LYS A 337 -20.32 -0.77 24.43
C LYS A 337 -19.27 0.01 23.64
N ILE A 338 -19.22 1.34 23.83
CA ILE A 338 -18.22 2.20 23.17
C ILE A 338 -16.81 1.87 23.67
N ILE A 339 -16.63 1.64 24.97
CA ILE A 339 -15.36 1.20 25.56
C ILE A 339 -14.90 -0.11 24.92
N GLU A 340 -15.77 -1.11 24.84
CA GLU A 340 -15.43 -2.40 24.23
C GLU A 340 -15.08 -2.24 22.74
N ALA A 341 -15.85 -1.45 22.00
CA ALA A 341 -15.57 -1.17 20.58
C ALA A 341 -14.21 -0.46 20.39
N MET A 342 -13.83 0.46 21.28
CA MET A 342 -12.49 1.09 21.26
C MET A 342 -11.38 0.07 21.53
N ILE A 343 -11.56 -0.82 22.51
CA ILE A 343 -10.60 -1.90 22.81
C ILE A 343 -10.41 -2.79 21.59
N ARG A 344 -11.52 -3.23 20.97
CA ARG A 344 -11.49 -4.03 19.74
C ARG A 344 -10.79 -3.29 18.60
N LEU A 345 -11.10 -2.01 18.37
CA LEU A 345 -10.43 -1.22 17.34
C LEU A 345 -8.91 -1.12 17.59
N ARG A 346 -8.50 -0.85 18.83
CA ARG A 346 -7.08 -0.81 19.24
C ARG A 346 -6.38 -2.15 18.98
N HIS A 347 -7.05 -3.25 19.29
CA HIS A 347 -6.52 -4.59 19.07
C HIS A 347 -6.23 -4.85 17.59
N SER A 348 -7.19 -4.55 16.71
CA SER A 348 -7.00 -4.67 15.26
C SER A 348 -5.91 -3.73 14.72
N ALA A 349 -5.84 -2.49 15.21
CA ALA A 349 -4.76 -1.57 14.85
C ALA A 349 -3.38 -2.13 15.24
N THR A 350 -3.27 -2.72 16.44
CA THR A 350 -2.02 -3.33 16.92
C THR A 350 -1.55 -4.46 16.01
N HIS A 351 -2.47 -5.30 15.54
CA HIS A 351 -2.15 -6.36 14.57
C HIS A 351 -1.61 -5.81 13.24
N VAL A 352 -2.29 -4.83 12.66
CA VAL A 352 -1.84 -4.16 11.43
C VAL A 352 -0.45 -3.56 11.63
N PHE A 353 -0.21 -2.89 12.76
CA PHE A 353 1.10 -2.31 13.07
C PHE A 353 2.19 -3.37 13.25
N ARG A 354 1.87 -4.54 13.81
CA ARG A 354 2.82 -5.66 13.92
C ARG A 354 3.29 -6.16 12.56
N VAL A 355 2.40 -6.24 11.56
CA VAL A 355 2.80 -6.58 10.18
C VAL A 355 3.72 -5.53 9.58
N PHE A 356 3.41 -4.24 9.79
CA PHE A 356 4.29 -3.17 9.34
C PHE A 356 5.70 -3.29 9.94
N TYR A 357 5.79 -3.58 11.24
CA TYR A 357 7.08 -3.73 11.92
C TYR A 357 7.86 -4.97 11.49
N SER A 358 7.19 -6.03 11.04
CA SER A 358 7.87 -7.23 10.54
C SER A 358 8.50 -7.04 9.15
N MET A 359 8.13 -5.98 8.41
CA MET A 359 8.64 -5.68 7.06
C MET A 359 10.17 -5.63 6.98
N THR A 360 10.86 -5.16 8.02
CA THR A 360 12.33 -5.06 8.06
C THR A 360 13.01 -6.08 8.98
N ALA A 361 12.25 -7.01 9.55
CA ALA A 361 12.77 -7.96 10.52
C ALA A 361 13.55 -9.08 9.81
N LYS A 362 14.90 -9.09 9.93
CA LYS A 362 15.76 -10.14 9.39
C LYS A 362 15.49 -11.49 10.08
N LYS A 363 14.64 -12.34 9.50
CA LYS A 363 14.48 -13.81 9.66
C LYS A 363 14.58 -14.46 11.06
N THR A 364 14.65 -13.73 12.16
CA THR A 364 14.82 -14.32 13.50
C THR A 364 13.81 -13.73 14.47
N GLN A 365 12.63 -14.36 14.48
CA GLN A 365 11.89 -14.73 15.69
C GLN A 365 10.70 -15.62 15.30
N SER A 366 11.03 -16.77 14.70
CA SER A 366 10.18 -17.97 14.76
C SER A 366 10.09 -18.55 16.19
N SER A 367 10.74 -17.93 17.18
CA SER A 367 10.84 -18.48 18.54
C SER A 367 9.53 -18.47 19.34
N HIS A 368 8.41 -17.97 18.81
CA HIS A 368 7.12 -17.97 19.52
C HIS A 368 5.89 -18.21 18.63
N GLY A 369 6.04 -18.89 17.48
CA GLY A 369 4.87 -19.19 16.64
C GLY A 369 4.17 -17.95 16.05
N CYS A 370 4.88 -16.82 15.94
CA CYS A 370 4.35 -15.58 15.37
C CYS A 370 4.07 -15.78 13.87
N PRO A 371 2.80 -15.79 13.43
CA PRO A 371 2.46 -16.03 12.03
C PRO A 371 2.89 -14.86 11.11
N PHE A 372 3.35 -13.75 11.69
CA PHE A 372 3.73 -12.52 10.99
C PHE A 372 5.18 -12.49 10.48
N ALA A 373 5.95 -13.59 10.65
CA ALA A 373 7.28 -13.71 10.08
C ALA A 373 7.20 -13.73 8.54
N ALA A 374 7.57 -12.61 7.91
CA ALA A 374 7.60 -12.54 6.46
C ALA A 374 8.72 -13.47 5.93
N PRO A 375 8.42 -14.41 5.00
CA PRO A 375 9.47 -15.17 4.32
C PRO A 375 10.43 -14.25 3.55
N PHE A 376 9.94 -13.07 3.16
CA PHE A 376 10.65 -12.02 2.43
C PHE A 376 10.74 -10.76 3.28
N ALA A 377 11.80 -10.64 4.10
CA ALA A 377 12.08 -9.39 4.80
C ALA A 377 12.72 -8.41 3.81
N MET A 378 12.21 -7.18 3.79
CA MET A 378 12.72 -6.12 2.92
C MET A 378 14.18 -5.79 3.27
N SER A 379 15.09 -5.85 2.30
CA SER A 379 16.45 -5.38 2.51
C SER A 379 16.48 -3.86 2.49
N VAL A 380 16.96 -3.28 3.59
CA VAL A 380 17.16 -1.83 3.73
C VAL A 380 18.14 -1.29 2.67
N SER A 381 19.16 -2.06 2.29
CA SER A 381 20.17 -1.62 1.33
C SER A 381 19.71 -1.69 -0.13
N ALA A 382 18.78 -2.61 -0.45
CA ALA A 382 18.26 -2.79 -1.80
C ALA A 382 16.92 -2.07 -2.03
N TRP A 383 16.30 -1.54 -0.96
CA TRP A 383 14.97 -0.94 -1.02
C TRP A 383 14.86 0.18 -2.05
N SER A 384 15.83 1.11 -2.07
CA SER A 384 15.75 2.28 -2.95
C SER A 384 15.70 1.86 -4.41
N THR A 385 16.62 0.98 -4.79
CA THR A 385 16.80 0.53 -6.16
C THR A 385 15.67 -0.40 -6.63
N HIS A 386 15.24 -1.35 -5.80
CA HIS A 386 14.37 -2.45 -6.25
C HIS A 386 12.91 -2.34 -5.80
N ALA A 387 12.59 -1.49 -4.81
CA ALA A 387 11.21 -1.30 -4.34
C ALA A 387 10.72 0.14 -4.54
N GLN A 388 11.53 1.15 -4.23
CA GLN A 388 11.13 2.56 -4.32
C GLN A 388 11.19 3.08 -5.76
N THR A 389 12.33 2.96 -6.43
CA THR A 389 12.51 3.47 -7.79
C THR A 389 11.43 3.00 -8.75
N PRO A 390 11.13 1.68 -8.89
CA PRO A 390 10.12 1.24 -9.84
C PRO A 390 8.69 1.64 -9.45
N THR A 391 8.48 2.17 -8.24
CA THR A 391 7.17 2.67 -7.77
C THR A 391 7.06 4.19 -7.81
N GLY A 392 8.14 4.90 -8.14
CA GLY A 392 8.08 6.32 -8.45
C GLY A 392 7.26 6.56 -9.72
N TRP A 393 6.47 7.63 -9.76
CA TRP A 393 5.73 7.99 -10.97
C TRP A 393 6.01 9.40 -11.44
N GLU A 394 6.06 10.42 -10.58
CA GLU A 394 6.42 11.82 -10.86
C GLU A 394 6.43 12.20 -12.36
N LEU A 395 5.27 12.05 -13.01
CA LEU A 395 5.06 12.25 -14.44
C LEU A 395 3.80 13.07 -14.61
N SER A 396 3.86 14.11 -15.45
CA SER A 396 2.68 14.92 -15.77
C SER A 396 1.99 15.52 -14.53
N GLY A 397 2.76 15.78 -13.46
CA GLY A 397 2.26 16.34 -12.21
C GLY A 397 1.62 15.33 -11.24
N PHE A 398 1.58 14.05 -11.57
CA PHE A 398 1.10 13.00 -10.66
C PHE A 398 2.22 12.48 -9.76
N LYS A 399 1.89 12.21 -8.50
CA LYS A 399 2.81 11.66 -7.49
C LYS A 399 3.13 10.20 -7.75
N GLY A 400 4.29 9.78 -7.25
CA GLY A 400 4.63 8.35 -7.10
C GLY A 400 3.78 7.63 -6.08
N ILE A 401 3.93 6.30 -6.04
CA ILE A 401 3.27 5.44 -5.07
C ILE A 401 3.88 5.70 -3.69
N SER A 402 3.03 5.82 -2.68
CA SER A 402 3.45 6.09 -1.30
C SER A 402 2.55 5.34 -0.32
N GLY A 403 3.10 4.99 0.84
CA GLY A 403 2.32 4.43 1.95
C GLY A 403 1.22 5.37 2.48
N SER A 404 1.29 6.68 2.18
CA SER A 404 0.21 7.64 2.46
C SER A 404 -1.07 7.39 1.65
N GLN A 405 -1.00 6.57 0.60
CA GLN A 405 -2.16 6.14 -0.19
C GLN A 405 -2.91 4.94 0.42
N ALA A 406 -2.39 4.34 1.50
CA ALA A 406 -3.06 3.24 2.21
C ALA A 406 -4.26 3.74 3.03
N LEU A 407 -5.34 2.95 3.08
CA LEU A 407 -6.62 3.36 3.69
C LEU A 407 -6.56 3.38 5.23
N ILE A 408 -5.66 2.59 5.81
CA ILE A 408 -5.46 2.46 7.26
C ILE A 408 -5.30 3.83 7.95
N ILE A 409 -4.50 4.72 7.35
CA ILE A 409 -4.15 6.01 7.98
C ILE A 409 -5.31 6.98 7.97
N PRO A 410 -5.97 7.29 6.83
CA PRO A 410 -7.16 8.13 6.80
C PRO A 410 -8.29 7.63 7.71
N VAL A 411 -8.52 6.31 7.80
CA VAL A 411 -9.58 5.77 8.66
C VAL A 411 -9.28 6.04 10.14
N LEU A 412 -8.08 5.67 10.61
CA LEU A 412 -7.71 5.89 12.01
C LEU A 412 -7.68 7.39 12.37
N ASP A 413 -7.18 8.23 11.46
CA ASP A 413 -7.17 9.67 11.65
C ASP A 413 -8.58 10.25 11.75
N THR A 414 -9.50 9.79 10.90
CA THR A 414 -10.87 10.31 10.89
C THR A 414 -11.63 9.87 12.14
N VAL A 415 -11.54 8.59 12.53
CA VAL A 415 -12.18 8.07 13.76
C VAL A 415 -11.71 8.83 15.00
N LEU A 416 -10.40 9.08 15.11
CA LEU A 416 -9.82 9.78 16.26
C LEU A 416 -9.95 11.30 16.19
N SER A 417 -10.46 11.84 15.08
CA SER A 417 -10.50 13.28 14.77
C SER A 417 -9.11 13.92 14.77
N CYS A 418 -8.12 13.22 14.23
CA CYS A 418 -6.77 13.71 14.06
C CYS A 418 -6.67 14.66 12.86
N VAL A 419 -6.70 15.95 13.15
CA VAL A 419 -6.42 17.03 12.19
C VAL A 419 -5.04 17.62 12.42
N GLY A 420 -4.43 18.17 11.38
CA GLY A 420 -3.08 18.71 11.45
C GLY A 420 -2.78 19.71 10.35
N THR A 421 -1.57 20.23 10.39
CA THR A 421 -0.97 21.06 9.33
C THR A 421 0.46 20.62 9.03
N SER A 422 0.95 19.59 9.70
CA SER A 422 2.26 19.01 9.43
C SER A 422 2.31 18.55 7.98
N PRO A 423 3.46 18.64 7.33
CA PRO A 423 3.56 18.21 5.95
C PRO A 423 3.17 16.75 5.73
N ALA A 424 3.50 15.86 6.67
CA ALA A 424 3.11 14.45 6.61
C ALA A 424 1.58 14.26 6.71
N TYR A 425 0.87 15.13 7.43
CA TYR A 425 -0.58 15.13 7.43
C TYR A 425 -1.13 15.62 6.08
N LEU A 426 -0.62 16.73 5.56
CA LEU A 426 -1.07 17.29 4.29
C LEU A 426 -0.84 16.32 3.12
N ASP A 427 0.29 15.60 3.10
CA ASP A 427 0.54 14.55 2.11
C ASP A 427 -0.42 13.36 2.25
N ALA A 428 -0.77 12.97 3.48
CA ALA A 428 -1.75 11.90 3.71
C ALA A 428 -3.16 12.30 3.24
N ILE A 429 -3.58 13.55 3.48
CA ILE A 429 -4.86 14.06 2.99
C ILE A 429 -4.86 14.12 1.46
N ASP A 430 -3.84 14.71 0.86
CA ASP A 430 -3.75 14.83 -0.60
C ASP A 430 -3.68 13.45 -1.29
N SER A 431 -2.91 12.51 -0.71
CA SER A 431 -2.83 11.13 -1.19
C SER A 431 -4.17 10.42 -1.12
N TYR A 432 -4.89 10.58 -0.02
CA TYR A 432 -6.23 10.04 0.14
C TYR A 432 -7.20 10.63 -0.89
N GLU A 433 -7.23 11.95 -1.06
CA GLU A 433 -8.18 12.63 -1.95
C GLU A 433 -7.96 12.25 -3.42
N HIS A 434 -6.70 12.17 -3.86
CA HIS A 434 -6.37 12.06 -5.28
C HIS A 434 -5.94 10.66 -5.74
N TYR A 435 -5.52 9.76 -4.84
CA TYR A 435 -4.89 8.48 -5.22
C TYR A 435 -5.57 7.23 -4.63
N THR A 436 -6.74 7.39 -4.02
CA THR A 436 -7.58 6.28 -3.56
C THR A 436 -8.83 6.12 -4.44
N THR A 437 -9.51 4.98 -4.36
CA THR A 437 -10.75 4.77 -5.12
C THR A 437 -11.89 5.60 -4.55
N GLN A 438 -12.94 5.82 -5.34
CA GLN A 438 -14.14 6.51 -4.87
C GLN A 438 -14.75 5.80 -3.66
N ALA A 439 -14.82 4.46 -3.67
CA ALA A 439 -15.36 3.70 -2.55
C ALA A 439 -14.54 3.84 -1.25
N MET A 440 -13.21 3.95 -1.36
CA MET A 440 -12.33 4.24 -0.22
C MET A 440 -12.63 5.64 0.34
N ARG A 441 -12.80 6.64 -0.55
CA ARG A 441 -13.18 8.00 -0.16
C ARG A 441 -14.56 8.07 0.48
N ASP A 442 -15.55 7.40 -0.10
CA ASP A 442 -16.92 7.39 0.43
C ASP A 442 -16.95 6.81 1.84
N PHE A 443 -16.21 5.72 2.09
CA PHE A 443 -16.11 5.14 3.42
C PHE A 443 -15.49 6.11 4.44
N VAL A 444 -14.33 6.71 4.15
CA VAL A 444 -13.71 7.66 5.08
C VAL A 444 -14.60 8.91 5.28
N ASN A 445 -15.22 9.43 4.22
CA ASN A 445 -16.13 10.55 4.30
C ASN A 445 -17.38 10.23 5.11
N SER A 446 -17.90 9.01 5.05
CA SER A 446 -19.04 8.57 5.88
C SER A 446 -18.73 8.59 7.37
N ILE A 447 -17.48 8.27 7.75
CA ILE A 447 -17.00 8.42 9.13
C ILE A 447 -16.79 9.89 9.48
N LYS A 448 -16.23 10.68 8.56
CA LYS A 448 -15.93 12.11 8.78
C LYS A 448 -17.18 12.95 8.99
N ASN A 449 -18.27 12.61 8.31
CA ASN A 449 -19.49 13.41 8.23
C ASN A 449 -20.55 13.03 9.28
N VAL A 450 -20.21 12.20 10.27
CA VAL A 450 -21.15 11.88 11.34
C VAL A 450 -21.42 13.10 12.24
N PRO A 451 -22.62 13.20 12.87
CA PRO A 451 -22.99 14.33 13.71
C PRO A 451 -22.07 14.54 14.92
N ILE A 452 -21.64 13.46 15.58
CA ILE A 452 -20.80 13.50 16.77
C ILE A 452 -19.55 12.65 16.54
N SER A 453 -18.39 13.28 16.63
CA SER A 453 -17.12 12.56 16.59
C SER A 453 -16.86 11.77 17.88
N LEU A 454 -16.09 10.68 17.80
CA LEU A 454 -15.67 9.94 19.00
C LEU A 454 -15.00 10.85 20.03
N ARG A 455 -14.09 11.73 19.58
CA ARG A 455 -13.37 12.64 20.49
C ARG A 455 -14.31 13.60 21.20
N GLU A 456 -15.28 14.16 20.49
CA GLU A 456 -16.28 15.06 21.09
C GLU A 456 -17.13 14.33 22.14
N TYR A 457 -17.57 13.10 21.83
CA TYR A 457 -18.30 12.25 22.77
C TYR A 457 -17.46 12.00 24.04
N VAL A 458 -16.18 11.64 23.87
CA VAL A 458 -15.25 11.38 24.97
C VAL A 458 -15.04 12.59 25.86
N ILE A 459 -14.85 13.78 25.28
CA ILE A 459 -14.62 15.02 26.04
C ILE A 459 -15.85 15.37 26.88
N LYS A 460 -17.06 15.20 26.32
CA LYS A 460 -18.32 15.47 27.01
C LYS A 460 -18.66 14.43 28.08
N SER A 461 -18.12 13.21 27.96
CA SER A 461 -18.34 12.14 28.94
C SER A 461 -17.62 12.41 30.26
N LYS A 462 -18.28 12.05 31.37
CA LYS A 462 -17.68 12.03 32.71
C LYS A 462 -16.97 10.69 33.00
N SER A 463 -17.04 9.73 32.08
CA SER A 463 -16.45 8.40 32.27
C SER A 463 -14.92 8.45 32.15
N VAL A 464 -14.24 8.27 33.28
CA VAL A 464 -12.76 8.17 33.34
C VAL A 464 -12.27 6.99 32.50
N THR A 465 -12.97 5.85 32.53
CA THR A 465 -12.62 4.69 31.70
C THR A 465 -12.70 5.00 30.21
N LEU A 466 -13.72 5.73 29.77
CA LEU A 466 -13.88 6.08 28.36
C LEU A 466 -12.75 7.01 27.87
N LYS A 467 -12.37 8.00 28.68
CA LYS A 467 -11.21 8.88 28.41
C LYS A 467 -9.90 8.11 28.35
N ARG A 468 -9.67 7.22 29.31
CA ARG A 468 -8.49 6.36 29.37
C ARG A 468 -8.36 5.46 28.14
N GLU A 469 -9.44 4.80 27.72
CA GLU A 469 -9.41 3.91 26.56
C GLU A 469 -9.22 4.68 25.24
N TYR A 470 -9.82 5.87 25.11
CA TYR A 470 -9.54 6.78 24.00
C TYR A 470 -8.06 7.20 23.97
N ASN A 471 -7.49 7.59 25.11
CA ASN A 471 -6.08 7.96 25.22
C ASN A 471 -5.13 6.81 24.87
N GLN A 472 -5.48 5.56 25.20
CA GLN A 472 -4.72 4.38 24.80
C GLN A 472 -4.76 4.16 23.28
N LEU A 473 -5.90 4.40 22.63
CA LEU A 473 -6.01 4.32 21.17
C LEU A 473 -5.18 5.42 20.48
N VAL A 474 -5.25 6.67 20.97
CA VAL A 474 -4.39 7.79 20.51
C VAL A 474 -2.90 7.45 20.68
N SER A 475 -2.53 6.91 21.85
CA SER A 475 -1.15 6.52 22.14
C SER A 475 -0.65 5.40 21.23
N SER A 476 -1.52 4.44 20.89
CA SER A 476 -1.20 3.36 19.95
C SER A 476 -0.89 3.90 18.55
N LEU A 477 -1.68 4.86 18.05
CA LEU A 477 -1.41 5.52 16.77
C LEU A 477 -0.13 6.37 16.80
N ALA A 478 0.11 7.09 17.90
CA ALA A 478 1.36 7.85 18.07
C ALA A 478 2.59 6.92 18.07
N LEU A 479 2.47 5.76 18.72
CA LEU A 479 3.52 4.74 18.77
C LEU A 479 3.78 4.14 17.38
N PHE A 480 2.72 3.86 16.60
CA PHE A 480 2.85 3.49 15.18
C PHE A 480 3.67 4.51 14.40
N ARG A 481 3.35 5.80 14.51
CA ARG A 481 4.07 6.88 13.81
C ARG A 481 5.53 6.98 14.24
N MET A 482 5.82 6.80 15.53
CA MET A 482 7.18 6.73 16.05
C MET A 482 7.96 5.56 15.46
N GLY A 483 7.34 4.38 15.38
CA GLY A 483 7.93 3.21 14.75
C GLY A 483 8.13 3.37 13.25
N HIS A 484 7.15 3.94 12.53
CA HIS A 484 7.28 4.29 11.11
C HIS A 484 8.43 5.26 10.89
N ARG A 485 8.55 6.32 11.68
CA ARG A 485 9.70 7.24 11.61
C ARG A 485 11.02 6.48 11.79
N ALA A 486 11.11 5.58 12.77
CA ALA A 486 12.32 4.81 13.05
C ALA A 486 12.70 3.84 11.92
N ILE A 487 11.71 3.21 11.27
CA ILE A 487 11.93 2.32 10.12
C ILE A 487 12.27 3.13 8.87
N GLY A 488 11.56 4.24 8.63
CA GLY A 488 11.78 5.14 7.50
C GLY A 488 13.18 5.71 7.45
N ARG A 489 13.73 6.11 8.61
CA ARG A 489 15.13 6.53 8.70
C ARG A 489 16.13 5.47 8.23
N LYS A 490 15.80 4.18 8.35
CA LYS A 490 16.68 3.10 7.90
C LYS A 490 16.66 2.96 6.39
N TYR A 491 15.48 2.78 5.79
CA TYR A 491 15.39 2.52 4.35
C TYR A 491 15.66 3.76 3.49
N LEU A 492 15.39 4.97 4.01
CA LEU A 492 15.78 6.21 3.33
C LEU A 492 17.26 6.56 3.49
N GLY A 493 17.94 6.01 4.49
CA GLY A 493 19.35 6.29 4.78
C GLY A 493 20.32 5.16 4.40
N GLY A 494 19.83 4.06 3.84
CA GLY A 494 20.59 2.80 3.71
C GLY A 494 21.02 2.40 2.30
N GLY A 495 20.75 3.19 1.27
CA GLY A 495 21.07 2.83 -0.12
C GLY A 495 22.52 3.13 -0.52
N GLU A 496 23.13 2.25 -1.33
CA GLU A 496 24.40 2.48 -2.03
C GLU A 496 24.22 3.45 -3.23
N SER A 497 23.71 4.64 -2.93
CA SER A 497 23.87 5.89 -3.68
C SER A 497 22.87 6.87 -3.08
N ASN A 498 23.33 7.76 -2.20
CA ASN A 498 22.48 8.81 -1.65
C ASN A 498 21.80 9.63 -2.77
N VAL A 499 22.39 9.69 -3.98
CA VAL A 499 21.87 10.46 -5.11
C VAL A 499 20.58 9.90 -5.73
N GLU A 500 20.39 8.57 -5.79
CA GLU A 500 19.16 7.99 -6.38
C GLU A 500 18.02 7.97 -5.37
N ALA A 501 18.31 7.63 -4.11
CA ALA A 501 17.36 7.73 -3.01
C ALA A 501 16.94 9.18 -2.73
N GLU A 502 17.82 10.18 -2.94
CA GLU A 502 17.50 11.61 -2.83
C GLU A 502 16.56 12.10 -3.93
N LYS A 503 16.57 11.48 -5.12
CA LYS A 503 15.72 11.90 -6.26
C LYS A 503 14.40 11.13 -6.35
N THR A 504 14.33 9.92 -5.79
CA THR A 504 13.09 9.12 -5.69
C THR A 504 12.48 9.11 -4.29
N ALA A 505 13.08 9.87 -3.35
CA ALA A 505 12.49 10.14 -2.04
C ALA A 505 11.06 10.65 -2.24
N GLY A 506 10.09 10.01 -1.60
CA GLY A 506 8.67 10.34 -1.81
C GLY A 506 8.41 11.85 -1.75
N GLU A 507 7.47 12.31 -2.56
CA GLU A 507 7.22 13.73 -2.88
C GLU A 507 7.21 14.68 -1.66
N LEU A 508 6.74 14.19 -0.51
CA LEU A 508 6.81 14.87 0.79
C LEU A 508 8.22 15.37 1.14
N VAL A 509 9.24 14.53 0.96
CA VAL A 509 10.63 14.86 1.25
C VAL A 509 11.14 15.93 0.27
N ASN A 510 10.89 15.72 -1.02
CA ASN A 510 11.37 16.62 -2.08
C ASN A 510 10.83 18.05 -1.90
N LYS A 511 9.55 18.20 -1.53
CA LYS A 511 8.89 19.50 -1.34
C LYS A 511 9.36 20.27 -0.10
N LEU A 512 9.80 19.57 0.94
CA LEU A 512 10.08 20.17 2.25
C LEU A 512 11.56 20.39 2.54
N ARG A 513 12.41 19.90 1.65
CA ARG A 513 13.85 19.92 1.81
C ARG A 513 14.32 21.37 1.87
N LYS A 514 14.86 21.77 3.02
CA LYS A 514 15.57 23.04 3.16
C LYS A 514 16.97 22.92 2.59
N ASP A 515 17.57 24.04 2.21
CA ASP A 515 18.95 24.07 1.73
C ASP A 515 19.88 23.40 2.75
N GLY A 516 20.61 22.37 2.31
CA GLY A 516 21.50 21.56 3.15
C GLY A 516 20.84 20.48 4.01
N GLU A 517 19.51 20.33 4.02
CA GLU A 517 18.81 19.26 4.75
C GLU A 517 18.77 17.97 3.91
N GLY A 518 19.14 16.83 4.51
CA GLY A 518 19.06 15.53 3.85
C GLY A 518 17.63 14.98 3.79
N THR A 519 17.41 14.00 2.92
CA THR A 519 16.13 13.28 2.76
C THR A 519 15.63 12.67 4.07
N VAL A 520 16.53 12.02 4.82
CA VAL A 520 16.22 11.36 6.09
C VAL A 520 15.78 12.36 7.16
N ASP A 521 16.43 13.53 7.22
CA ASP A 521 16.14 14.55 8.23
C ASP A 521 14.79 15.23 7.96
N THR A 522 14.54 15.55 6.69
CA THR A 522 13.27 16.12 6.23
C THR A 522 12.09 15.20 6.59
N PHE A 523 12.21 13.90 6.25
CA PHE A 523 11.21 12.89 6.61
C PHE A 523 11.04 12.78 8.14
N SER A 524 12.14 12.70 8.87
CA SER A 524 12.13 12.57 10.33
C SER A 524 11.45 13.76 11.01
N ARG A 525 11.68 14.98 10.51
CA ARG A 525 11.03 16.20 10.98
C ARG A 525 9.53 16.18 10.72
N ALA A 526 9.10 15.92 9.48
CA ALA A 526 7.68 15.85 9.14
C ALA A 526 6.91 14.81 9.98
N MET A 527 7.52 13.63 10.20
CA MET A 527 6.93 12.61 11.07
C MET A 527 6.93 13.01 12.55
N THR A 528 7.91 13.78 13.02
CA THR A 528 7.93 14.30 14.40
C THR A 528 6.76 15.25 14.65
N GLU A 529 6.53 16.18 13.74
CA GLU A 529 5.37 17.07 13.79
C GLU A 529 4.06 16.26 13.79
N ARG A 530 3.94 15.24 12.94
CA ARG A 530 2.77 14.36 12.88
C ARG A 530 2.52 13.58 14.18
N ILE A 531 3.58 13.17 14.89
CA ILE A 531 3.48 12.51 16.21
C ILE A 531 2.95 13.50 17.25
N LEU A 532 3.44 14.75 17.23
CA LEU A 532 2.97 15.79 18.15
C LEU A 532 1.50 16.12 17.91
N GLU A 533 1.06 16.19 16.66
CA GLU A 533 -0.37 16.34 16.31
C GLU A 533 -1.23 15.21 16.87
N THR A 534 -0.79 13.95 16.81
CA THR A 534 -1.51 12.85 17.45
C THR A 534 -1.63 13.06 18.96
N LYS A 535 -0.53 13.42 19.61
CA LYS A 535 -0.48 13.55 21.08
C LYS A 535 -1.34 14.71 21.59
N LYS A 536 -1.58 15.74 20.79
CA LYS A 536 -2.52 16.83 21.11
C LYS A 536 -3.97 16.36 21.25
N LEU A 537 -4.31 15.15 20.79
CA LEU A 537 -5.66 14.61 20.92
C LEU A 537 -5.98 14.09 22.31
N LEU A 538 -4.96 13.79 23.13
CA LEU A 538 -5.13 13.27 24.48
C LEU A 538 -6.12 14.13 25.28
N VAL A 539 -7.00 13.46 26.02
CA VAL A 539 -8.04 14.09 26.84
C VAL A 539 -7.62 13.97 28.30
N GLU A 540 -7.77 15.07 29.05
CA GLU A 540 -7.46 15.08 30.48
C GLU A 540 -8.38 14.12 31.26
N GLU A 541 -7.75 13.19 31.97
CA GLU A 541 -8.38 12.40 33.02
C GLU A 541 -8.58 13.34 34.20
N MET A 542 -9.82 13.74 34.48
CA MET A 542 -10.07 14.52 35.70
C MET A 542 -9.79 13.62 36.91
N PRO A 543 -9.07 14.11 37.92
CA PRO A 543 -8.66 13.33 39.09
C PRO A 543 -9.83 12.81 39.93
#